data_AF-A0AB34SQ08-F1
#
_entry.id   AF-A0AB34SQ08-F1
#
_cell.length_a   1.000
_cell.length_b   1.000
_cell.length_c   1.000
_cell.angle_alpha   90.00
_cell.angle_beta   90.00
_cell.angle_gamma   90.00
#
_symmetry.space_group_name_H-M   'P 1'
#
loop_
_entity.id
_entity.type
_entity.pdbx_description
1 polymer ?
#
loop_
_entity_poly.entity_id
_entity_poly.type
_entity_poly.pdbx_seq_one_letter_code
_entity_poly.pdbx_strand_id
1 'polypeptide(L)'
;MKQLQGQLAQLGAVGRDGKPLQADGDFGGNTKYAVEQFQRERGLLVDGVVGNQTQAALAQAVSQQTTKQAEQTAAAPAQAAASSPLLSGPRHPDNAMYTSAVGKLEALGERGGFSNRKELEEAARQIVFESKVSGLQRIDHVVPNKSGDGFFAVQGEMTDPAMRRVFVDRDQAQGHSLEQSSRQVAEENQRQTAQTQSQVQTQQAASPAMSM
;
A
#
# COMPACT_ATOMS: atom_id res chain seq x y z
N MET A 1 5.70 -28.00 -7.86
CA MET A 1 5.42 -27.82 -6.42
C MET A 1 5.56 -26.37 -5.95
N LYS A 2 6.65 -25.65 -6.29
CA LYS A 2 6.81 -24.22 -5.94
C LYS A 2 5.66 -23.32 -6.40
N GLN A 3 5.16 -23.52 -7.63
CA GLN A 3 4.05 -22.74 -8.17
C GLN A 3 2.76 -22.88 -7.33
N LEU A 4 2.43 -24.11 -6.91
CA LEU A 4 1.28 -24.38 -6.06
C LEU A 4 1.38 -23.66 -4.71
N GLN A 5 2.53 -23.77 -4.04
CA GLN A 5 2.77 -23.09 -2.77
C GLN A 5 2.73 -21.56 -2.92
N GLY A 6 3.27 -21.04 -4.02
CA GLY A 6 3.19 -19.62 -4.35
C GLY A 6 1.74 -19.16 -4.55
N GLN A 7 0.90 -19.95 -5.22
CA GLN A 7 -0.52 -19.65 -5.39
C GLN A 7 -1.27 -19.70 -4.05
N LEU A 8 -1.02 -20.70 -3.22
CA LEU A 8 -1.62 -20.80 -1.88
C LEU A 8 -1.19 -19.63 -0.98
N ALA A 9 0.10 -19.27 -1.02
CA ALA A 9 0.63 -18.13 -0.28
C ALA A 9 0.00 -16.80 -0.76
N GLN A 10 -0.17 -16.61 -2.08
CA GLN A 10 -0.85 -15.45 -2.64
C GLN A 10 -2.31 -15.37 -2.19
N LEU A 11 -2.97 -16.51 -2.02
CA LEU A 11 -4.34 -16.59 -1.52
C LEU A 11 -4.44 -16.43 0.01
N GLY A 12 -3.32 -16.18 0.70
CA GLY A 12 -3.28 -15.99 2.15
C GLY A 12 -3.32 -17.28 2.95
N ALA A 13 -3.08 -18.43 2.32
CA ALA A 13 -3.07 -19.71 3.02
C ALA A 13 -1.88 -19.79 3.98
N VAL A 14 -2.18 -20.19 5.22
CA VAL A 14 -1.19 -20.38 6.28
C VAL A 14 -0.91 -21.86 6.48
N GLY A 15 0.34 -22.18 6.82
CA GLY A 15 0.72 -23.52 7.25
C GLY A 15 0.12 -23.84 8.62
N ARG A 16 0.30 -25.09 9.06
CA ARG A 16 -0.12 -25.56 10.38
C ARG A 16 0.52 -24.78 11.52
N ASP A 17 1.68 -24.17 11.26
CA ASP A 17 2.41 -23.30 12.18
C ASP A 17 1.86 -21.86 12.26
N GLY A 18 0.78 -21.55 11.53
CA GLY A 18 0.18 -20.21 11.47
C GLY A 18 1.01 -19.18 10.66
N LYS A 19 2.08 -19.64 10.00
CA LYS A 19 2.96 -18.80 9.15
C LYS A 19 2.52 -18.85 7.69
N PRO A 20 2.73 -17.78 6.90
CA PRO A 20 2.47 -17.80 5.47
C PRO A 20 3.31 -18.86 4.78
N LEU A 21 2.68 -19.60 3.87
CA LEU A 21 3.36 -20.66 3.12
C LEU A 21 4.50 -20.08 2.28
N GLN A 22 5.65 -20.77 2.28
CA GLN A 22 6.78 -20.42 1.42
C GLN A 22 6.81 -21.35 0.21
N ALA A 23 7.23 -20.81 -0.94
CA ALA A 23 7.40 -21.59 -2.17
C ALA A 23 8.76 -22.30 -2.20
N ASP A 24 9.04 -23.09 -1.17
CA ASP A 24 10.27 -23.87 -1.00
C ASP A 24 10.37 -25.05 -1.99
N GLY A 25 9.24 -25.56 -2.45
CA GLY A 25 9.13 -26.69 -3.38
C GLY A 25 8.83 -28.02 -2.69
N ASP A 26 8.79 -28.05 -1.36
CA ASP A 26 8.60 -29.24 -0.54
C ASP A 26 7.15 -29.40 -0.06
N PHE A 27 6.54 -30.52 -0.46
CA PHE A 27 5.17 -30.84 -0.03
C PHE A 27 5.15 -31.41 1.39
N GLY A 28 5.43 -30.55 2.38
CA GLY A 28 5.38 -30.88 3.80
C GLY A 28 3.98 -30.77 4.42
N GLY A 29 3.88 -31.06 5.72
CA GLY A 29 2.63 -30.97 6.47
C GLY A 29 1.97 -29.59 6.45
N ASN A 30 2.76 -28.52 6.31
CA ASN A 30 2.25 -27.16 6.14
C ASN A 30 1.55 -26.95 4.81
N THR A 31 2.15 -27.41 3.72
CA THR A 31 1.57 -27.32 2.38
C THR A 31 0.31 -28.17 2.28
N LYS A 32 0.33 -29.37 2.87
CA LYS A 32 -0.86 -30.22 2.94
C LYS A 32 -2.01 -29.54 3.69
N TYR A 33 -1.73 -28.99 4.87
CA TYR A 33 -2.73 -28.28 5.66
C TYR A 33 -3.34 -27.09 4.89
N ALA A 34 -2.51 -26.31 4.21
CA ALA A 34 -2.95 -25.19 3.38
C ALA A 34 -3.85 -25.66 2.22
N VAL A 35 -3.52 -26.79 1.58
CA VAL A 35 -4.35 -27.40 0.54
C VAL A 35 -5.69 -27.88 1.10
N GLU A 36 -5.69 -28.53 2.27
CA GLU A 36 -6.91 -29.00 2.93
C GLU A 36 -7.84 -27.84 3.30
N GLN A 37 -7.30 -26.75 3.84
CA GLN A 37 -8.08 -25.54 4.10
C GLN A 37 -8.66 -24.96 2.82
N PHE A 38 -7.84 -24.80 1.79
CA PHE A 38 -8.28 -24.27 0.49
C PHE A 38 -9.38 -25.14 -0.14
N GLN A 39 -9.23 -26.46 -0.10
CA GLN A 39 -10.25 -27.39 -0.58
C GLN A 39 -11.55 -27.22 0.21
N ARG A 40 -11.47 -27.08 1.54
CA ARG A 40 -12.64 -26.87 2.41
C ARG A 40 -13.36 -25.57 2.10
N GLU A 41 -12.63 -24.47 1.91
CA GLU A 41 -13.16 -23.15 1.57
C GLU A 41 -13.83 -23.13 0.19
N ARG A 42 -13.34 -23.95 -0.74
CA ARG A 42 -13.88 -24.06 -2.11
C ARG A 42 -14.92 -25.16 -2.29
N GLY A 43 -15.29 -25.87 -1.22
CA GLY A 43 -16.25 -26.97 -1.28
C GLY A 43 -15.78 -28.16 -2.12
N LEU A 44 -14.46 -28.36 -2.21
CA LEU A 44 -13.84 -29.49 -2.90
C LEU A 44 -13.64 -30.67 -1.94
N LEU A 45 -13.32 -31.84 -2.49
CA LEU A 45 -12.90 -32.98 -1.71
C LEU A 45 -11.63 -32.62 -0.92
N VAL A 46 -11.69 -32.71 0.41
CA VAL A 46 -10.59 -32.34 1.32
C VAL A 46 -9.70 -33.57 1.53
N ASP A 47 -8.99 -33.95 0.48
CA ASP A 47 -8.03 -35.08 0.51
C ASP A 47 -6.58 -34.62 0.74
N GLY A 48 -6.34 -33.30 0.68
CA GLY A 48 -5.00 -32.72 0.82
C GLY A 48 -4.08 -33.01 -0.38
N VAL A 49 -4.61 -33.53 -1.48
CA VAL A 49 -3.92 -33.85 -2.73
C VAL A 49 -4.35 -32.85 -3.80
N VAL A 50 -3.36 -32.29 -4.50
CA VAL A 50 -3.63 -31.30 -5.54
C VAL A 50 -3.86 -31.98 -6.88
N GLY A 51 -5.11 -32.40 -7.10
CA GLY A 51 -5.59 -32.91 -8.37
C GLY A 51 -5.97 -31.80 -9.37
N ASN A 52 -6.41 -32.20 -10.57
CA ASN A 52 -6.81 -31.27 -11.63
C ASN A 52 -7.91 -30.28 -11.20
N GLN A 53 -8.87 -30.74 -10.38
CA GLN A 53 -9.96 -29.89 -9.86
C GLN A 53 -9.43 -28.83 -8.89
N THR A 54 -8.51 -29.21 -7.99
CA THR A 54 -7.88 -28.26 -7.05
C THR A 54 -6.99 -27.27 -7.78
N GLN A 55 -6.25 -27.70 -8.80
CA GLN A 55 -5.45 -26.79 -9.64
C GLN A 55 -6.33 -25.80 -10.40
N ALA A 56 -7.44 -26.26 -10.99
CA ALA A 56 -8.39 -25.39 -11.67
C ALA A 56 -9.01 -24.37 -10.71
N ALA A 57 -9.41 -24.80 -9.51
CA ALA A 57 -9.93 -23.91 -8.48
C ALA A 57 -8.89 -22.91 -7.96
N LEU A 58 -7.63 -23.32 -7.80
CA LEU A 58 -6.52 -22.43 -7.44
C LEU A 58 -6.25 -21.40 -8.54
N ALA A 59 -6.18 -21.83 -9.79
CA ALA A 59 -6.03 -20.94 -10.93
C ALA A 59 -7.20 -19.95 -10.99
N GLN A 60 -8.44 -20.41 -10.82
CA GLN A 60 -9.60 -19.52 -10.75
C GLN A 60 -9.57 -18.60 -9.53
N ALA A 61 -9.09 -19.05 -8.38
CA ALA A 61 -8.98 -18.22 -7.18
C ALA A 61 -7.92 -17.13 -7.34
N VAL A 62 -6.76 -17.48 -7.90
CA VAL A 62 -5.68 -16.52 -8.21
C VAL A 62 -6.14 -15.57 -9.31
N SER A 63 -6.82 -16.06 -10.35
CA SER A 63 -7.43 -15.23 -11.38
C SER A 63 -8.53 -14.35 -10.81
N GLN A 64 -9.35 -14.82 -9.87
CA GLN A 64 -10.40 -14.03 -9.21
C GLN A 64 -9.83 -12.99 -8.24
N GLN A 65 -8.69 -13.27 -7.61
CA GLN A 65 -7.98 -12.30 -6.79
C GLN A 65 -7.28 -11.26 -7.68
N THR A 66 -6.74 -11.71 -8.81
CA THR A 66 -6.20 -10.87 -9.87
C THR A 66 -7.32 -10.08 -10.56
N THR A 67 -8.55 -10.59 -10.68
CA THR A 67 -9.72 -9.87 -11.22
C THR A 67 -10.51 -9.12 -10.17
N LYS A 68 -10.30 -9.31 -8.87
CA LYS A 68 -10.71 -8.29 -7.87
C LYS A 68 -9.72 -7.13 -7.85
N GLN A 69 -8.44 -7.42 -8.05
CA GLN A 69 -7.42 -6.42 -8.42
C GLN A 69 -7.66 -5.85 -9.84
N ALA A 70 -8.30 -6.62 -10.74
CA ALA A 70 -8.59 -6.21 -12.12
C ALA A 70 -10.01 -5.71 -12.38
N GLU A 71 -10.98 -5.85 -11.49
CA GLU A 71 -12.23 -5.07 -11.47
C GLU A 71 -12.00 -3.72 -10.78
N GLN A 72 -10.86 -3.58 -10.08
CA GLN A 72 -10.17 -2.29 -9.86
C GLN A 72 -9.31 -1.86 -11.07
N THR A 73 -9.27 -2.64 -12.17
CA THR A 73 -8.51 -2.36 -13.42
C THR A 73 -9.35 -2.47 -14.73
N ALA A 74 -10.65 -2.83 -14.74
CA ALA A 74 -11.33 -3.27 -15.98
C ALA A 74 -12.81 -2.85 -16.10
N ALA A 75 -13.20 -1.72 -15.51
CA ALA A 75 -14.31 -0.93 -16.06
C ALA A 75 -13.74 0.28 -16.84
N ALA A 76 -13.70 0.14 -18.17
CA ALA A 76 -13.56 1.16 -19.24
C ALA A 76 -12.16 1.38 -19.90
N PRO A 77 -11.96 0.90 -21.15
CA PRO A 77 -10.78 1.15 -21.99
C PRO A 77 -10.80 2.50 -22.73
N ALA A 78 -11.14 3.62 -22.08
CA ALA A 78 -11.21 4.95 -22.72
C ALA A 78 -10.46 6.07 -22.00
N GLN A 79 -9.62 5.77 -20.99
CA GLN A 79 -8.87 6.79 -20.24
C GLN A 79 -7.41 6.37 -20.01
N ALA A 80 -6.72 5.94 -21.08
CA ALA A 80 -5.27 5.73 -21.11
C ALA A 80 -4.47 7.05 -21.16
N ALA A 81 -4.96 8.14 -20.55
CA ALA A 81 -4.32 9.46 -20.58
C ALA A 81 -4.32 10.23 -19.24
N ALA A 82 -4.68 9.59 -18.10
CA ALA A 82 -4.63 10.27 -16.79
C ALA A 82 -4.29 9.35 -15.59
N SER A 83 -3.65 8.20 -15.83
CA SER A 83 -3.27 7.21 -14.81
C SER A 83 -2.09 7.69 -13.97
N SER A 84 -2.39 8.61 -13.06
CA SER A 84 -1.61 8.82 -11.85
C SER A 84 -1.69 7.54 -11.00
N PRO A 85 -0.58 6.84 -10.73
CA PRO A 85 -0.62 5.66 -9.88
C PRO A 85 -1.26 6.00 -8.53
N LEU A 86 -2.25 5.22 -8.10
CA LEU A 86 -2.92 5.42 -6.82
C LEU A 86 -1.88 5.29 -5.68
N LEU A 87 -2.00 6.14 -4.65
CA LEU A 87 -1.16 6.14 -3.43
C LEU A 87 -1.01 4.74 -2.79
N SER A 88 -2.09 3.96 -2.81
CA SER A 88 -2.17 2.59 -2.28
C SER A 88 -1.58 1.53 -3.22
N GLY A 89 -1.15 1.91 -4.43
CA GLY A 89 -0.53 1.02 -5.40
C GLY A 89 0.89 0.61 -5.00
N PRO A 90 1.26 -0.69 -5.06
CA PRO A 90 2.60 -1.17 -4.70
C PRO A 90 3.76 -0.60 -5.53
N ARG A 91 3.45 -0.01 -6.69
CA ARG A 91 4.42 0.64 -7.59
C ARG A 91 4.57 2.14 -7.32
N HIS A 92 3.85 2.70 -6.35
CA HIS A 92 3.90 4.12 -6.01
C HIS A 92 5.07 4.41 -5.05
N PRO A 93 5.89 5.44 -5.28
CA PRO A 93 7.02 5.77 -4.39
C PRO A 93 6.56 6.08 -2.96
N ASP A 94 5.34 6.60 -2.78
CA ASP A 94 4.78 6.90 -1.45
C ASP A 94 3.98 5.74 -0.84
N ASN A 95 3.98 4.54 -1.45
CA ASN A 95 3.29 3.38 -0.89
C ASN A 95 3.85 2.96 0.47
N ALA A 96 5.16 3.10 0.67
CA ALA A 96 5.80 2.84 1.96
C ALA A 96 5.30 3.82 3.05
N MET A 97 5.04 5.07 2.68
CA MET A 97 4.53 6.08 3.58
C MET A 97 3.04 5.86 3.89
N TYR A 98 2.25 5.44 2.89
CA TYR A 98 0.86 5.04 3.06
C TYR A 98 0.70 3.82 3.96
N THR A 99 1.44 2.75 3.72
CA THR A 99 1.38 1.54 4.57
C THR A 99 1.83 1.83 6.00
N SER A 100 2.84 2.70 6.17
CA SER A 100 3.27 3.18 7.49
C SER A 100 2.17 3.99 8.19
N ALA A 101 1.54 4.93 7.49
CA ALA A 101 0.45 5.74 8.04
C ALA A 101 -0.75 4.87 8.47
N VAL A 102 -1.16 3.92 7.62
CA VAL A 102 -2.22 2.95 7.93
C VAL A 102 -1.88 2.16 9.19
N GLY A 103 -0.68 1.57 9.26
CA GLY A 103 -0.27 0.79 10.44
C GLY A 103 -0.21 1.62 11.73
N LYS A 104 0.17 2.91 11.65
CA LYS A 104 0.20 3.82 12.80
C LYS A 104 -1.21 4.22 13.25
N LEU A 105 -2.10 4.49 12.31
CA LEU A 105 -3.51 4.76 12.63
C LEU A 105 -4.20 3.51 13.18
N GLU A 106 -3.89 2.31 12.68
CA GLU A 106 -4.40 1.05 13.23
C GLU A 106 -3.89 0.83 14.65
N ALA A 107 -2.62 1.19 14.94
CA ALA A 107 -2.07 1.13 16.29
C ALA A 107 -2.71 2.11 17.28
N LEU A 108 -3.34 3.19 16.80
CA LEU A 108 -4.16 4.07 17.65
C LEU A 108 -5.50 3.41 18.02
N GLY A 109 -5.99 2.47 17.21
CA GLY A 109 -7.24 1.74 17.46
C GLY A 109 -8.42 2.67 17.73
N GLU A 110 -9.21 2.37 18.76
CA GLU A 110 -10.35 3.19 19.17
C GLU A 110 -9.96 4.62 19.63
N ARG A 111 -8.70 4.83 20.05
CA ARG A 111 -8.20 6.17 20.38
C ARG A 111 -7.99 7.04 19.14
N GLY A 112 -7.93 6.43 17.96
CA GLY A 112 -7.95 7.13 16.67
C GLY A 112 -9.34 7.58 16.23
N GLY A 113 -10.40 7.10 16.89
CA GLY A 113 -11.77 7.54 16.64
C GLY A 113 -12.34 7.15 15.27
N PHE A 114 -11.84 6.09 14.63
CA PHE A 114 -12.29 5.62 13.32
C PHE A 114 -13.44 4.62 13.46
N SER A 115 -14.52 4.81 12.70
CA SER A 115 -15.71 3.96 12.74
C SER A 115 -15.54 2.67 11.93
N ASN A 116 -14.65 2.68 10.94
CA ASN A 116 -14.37 1.54 10.08
C ASN A 116 -12.98 1.65 9.42
N ARG A 117 -12.50 0.53 8.85
CA ARG A 117 -11.21 0.49 8.14
C ARG A 117 -11.14 1.47 6.97
N LYS A 118 -12.25 1.72 6.27
CA LYS A 118 -12.29 2.62 5.12
C LYS A 118 -12.00 4.08 5.53
N GLU A 119 -12.57 4.51 6.66
CA GLU A 119 -12.34 5.84 7.24
C GLU A 119 -10.88 6.01 7.72
N LEU A 120 -10.30 4.94 8.27
CA LEU A 120 -8.89 4.91 8.64
C LEU A 120 -7.99 5.04 7.40
N GLU A 121 -8.30 4.31 6.33
CA GLU A 121 -7.57 4.40 5.07
C GLU A 121 -7.70 5.80 4.44
N GLU A 122 -8.87 6.42 4.52
CA GLU A 122 -9.12 7.81 4.11
C GLU A 122 -8.22 8.79 4.87
N ALA A 123 -8.18 8.69 6.20
CA ALA A 123 -7.28 9.48 7.02
C ALA A 123 -5.81 9.22 6.70
N ALA A 124 -5.40 7.96 6.50
CA ALA A 124 -4.03 7.62 6.14
C ALA A 124 -3.59 8.30 4.84
N ARG A 125 -4.48 8.37 3.83
CA ARG A 125 -4.19 9.04 2.55
C ARG A 125 -3.99 10.54 2.72
N GLN A 126 -4.88 11.18 3.47
CA GLN A 126 -4.79 12.61 3.73
C GLN A 126 -3.50 12.95 4.47
N ILE A 127 -3.14 12.14 5.46
CA ILE A 127 -1.89 12.30 6.19
C ILE A 127 -0.69 12.20 5.24
N VAL A 128 -0.67 11.22 4.33
CA VAL A 128 0.42 11.08 3.35
C VAL A 128 0.48 12.30 2.43
N PHE A 129 -0.66 12.77 1.92
CA PHE A 129 -0.73 13.95 1.06
C PHE A 129 -0.20 15.20 1.75
N GLU A 130 -0.76 15.57 2.91
CA GLU A 130 -0.35 16.77 3.66
C GLU A 130 1.11 16.70 4.10
N SER A 131 1.57 15.51 4.45
CA SER A 131 2.97 15.26 4.76
C SER A 131 3.86 15.58 3.57
N LYS A 132 3.46 15.17 2.36
CA LYS A 132 4.21 15.39 1.14
C LYS A 132 4.27 16.86 0.73
N VAL A 133 3.12 17.55 0.79
CA VAL A 133 2.98 18.98 0.54
C VAL A 133 3.87 19.79 1.49
N SER A 134 3.95 19.36 2.74
CA SER A 134 4.78 19.97 3.78
C SER A 134 6.26 19.52 3.70
N GLY A 135 6.60 18.64 2.78
CA GLY A 135 7.95 18.14 2.49
C GLY A 135 8.47 17.05 3.44
N LEU A 136 7.60 16.37 4.21
CA LEU A 136 7.95 15.14 4.91
C LEU A 136 8.26 14.03 3.90
N GLN A 137 9.30 13.26 4.16
CA GLN A 137 9.70 12.12 3.32
C GLN A 137 9.27 10.78 3.91
N ARG A 138 8.92 10.74 5.20
CA ARG A 138 8.35 9.56 5.88
C ARG A 138 7.50 9.99 7.07
N ILE A 139 6.69 9.07 7.57
CA ILE A 139 5.87 9.25 8.77
C ILE A 139 6.33 8.23 9.82
N ASP A 140 6.98 8.70 10.87
CA ASP A 140 7.49 7.87 11.96
C ASP A 140 6.43 7.73 13.08
N HIS A 141 5.67 8.80 13.35
CA HIS A 141 4.59 8.81 14.33
C HIS A 141 3.34 9.52 13.81
N VAL A 142 2.16 9.02 14.22
CA VAL A 142 0.87 9.70 14.05
C VAL A 142 0.23 9.85 15.41
N VAL A 143 -0.11 11.09 15.78
CA VAL A 143 -0.66 11.41 17.10
C VAL A 143 -1.99 12.15 16.93
N PRO A 144 -3.08 11.70 17.57
CA PRO A 144 -4.33 12.44 17.55
C PRO A 144 -4.18 13.76 18.32
N ASN A 145 -4.82 14.82 17.82
CA ASN A 145 -4.92 16.08 18.54
C ASN A 145 -5.78 15.90 19.81
N LYS A 146 -5.53 16.71 20.86
CA LYS A 146 -6.30 16.69 22.11
C LYS A 146 -7.80 16.94 21.89
N SER A 147 -8.15 17.68 20.84
CA SER A 147 -9.54 18.00 20.52
C SER A 147 -10.25 16.92 19.70
N GLY A 148 -9.52 15.94 19.14
CA GLY A 148 -10.10 14.81 18.38
C GLY A 148 -10.53 15.13 16.94
N ASP A 149 -10.25 16.35 16.48
CA ASP A 149 -10.59 16.89 15.16
C ASP A 149 -9.49 16.70 14.11
N GLY A 150 -8.31 16.21 14.50
CA GLY A 150 -7.20 16.01 13.58
C GLY A 150 -6.05 15.19 14.13
N PHE A 151 -5.03 15.02 13.31
CA PHE A 151 -3.84 14.24 13.59
C PHE A 151 -2.57 15.04 13.32
N PHE A 152 -1.49 14.69 14.00
CA PHE A 152 -0.15 15.16 13.70
C PHE A 152 0.66 14.01 13.10
N ALA A 153 1.06 14.15 11.84
CA ALA A 153 2.12 13.34 11.28
C ALA A 153 3.47 13.91 11.69
N VAL A 154 4.36 13.05 12.16
CA VAL A 154 5.67 13.42 12.66
C VAL A 154 6.74 12.56 11.99
N GLN A 155 7.79 13.21 11.48
CA GLN A 155 9.02 12.60 11.03
C GLN A 155 10.12 12.87 12.05
N GLY A 156 10.84 11.82 12.44
CA GLY A 156 11.86 11.83 13.49
C GLY A 156 11.33 11.40 14.87
N GLU A 157 12.25 11.22 15.81
CA GLU A 157 11.93 10.90 17.20
C GLU A 157 11.24 12.10 17.88
N MET A 158 10.26 11.84 18.75
CA MET A 158 9.51 12.91 19.45
C MET A 158 10.38 13.76 20.39
N THR A 159 11.59 13.31 20.70
CA THR A 159 12.59 13.97 21.54
C THR A 159 13.65 14.72 20.71
N ASP A 160 13.64 14.58 19.39
CA ASP A 160 14.60 15.22 18.49
C ASP A 160 14.13 16.65 18.14
N PRO A 161 14.93 17.70 18.40
CA PRO A 161 14.58 19.07 18.01
C PRO A 161 14.50 19.28 16.50
N ALA A 162 15.08 18.39 15.67
CA ALA A 162 14.95 18.40 14.22
C ALA A 162 13.68 17.71 13.72
N MET A 163 12.79 17.26 14.63
CA MET A 163 11.53 16.63 14.25
C MET A 163 10.68 17.57 13.37
N ARG A 164 10.10 17.01 12.31
CA ARG A 164 9.17 17.74 11.44
C ARG A 164 7.77 17.23 11.71
N ARG A 165 6.81 18.13 11.94
CA ARG A 165 5.42 17.78 12.20
C ARG A 165 4.49 18.53 11.25
N VAL A 166 3.42 17.85 10.87
CA VAL A 166 2.36 18.39 10.00
C VAL A 166 1.05 18.09 10.69
N PHE A 167 0.23 19.13 10.83
CA PHE A 167 -1.14 18.98 11.29
C PHE A 167 -2.03 18.60 10.12
N VAL A 168 -2.92 17.64 10.35
CA VAL A 168 -3.84 17.10 9.35
C VAL A 168 -5.24 17.15 9.94
N ASP A 169 -6.11 17.86 9.25
CA ASP A 169 -7.50 18.02 9.67
C ASP A 169 -8.33 16.79 9.25
N ARG A 170 -9.12 16.24 10.19
CA ARG A 170 -9.91 15.02 9.95
C ARG A 170 -11.13 15.28 9.07
N ASP A 171 -11.72 16.47 9.13
CA ASP A 171 -12.86 16.85 8.29
C ASP A 171 -12.43 16.93 6.81
N GLN A 172 -11.23 17.47 6.57
CA GLN A 172 -10.62 17.43 5.23
C GLN A 172 -10.34 16.01 4.74
N ALA A 173 -10.00 15.08 5.64
CA ALA A 173 -9.79 13.68 5.27
C ALA A 173 -11.09 12.95 4.85
N GLN A 174 -12.24 13.33 5.41
CA GLN A 174 -13.54 12.70 5.11
C GLN A 174 -14.19 13.21 3.81
N GLY A 175 -13.77 14.37 3.29
CA GLY A 175 -14.33 14.99 2.09
C GLY A 175 -13.69 14.56 0.76
N HIS A 176 -12.52 13.92 0.77
CA HIS A 176 -11.75 13.60 -0.44
C HIS A 176 -11.83 12.12 -0.84
N SER A 177 -12.34 11.85 -2.04
CA SER A 177 -12.34 10.50 -2.62
C SER A 177 -10.90 10.00 -2.84
N LEU A 178 -10.69 8.68 -2.72
CA LEU A 178 -9.44 7.96 -3.04
C LEU A 178 -8.80 8.44 -4.35
N GLU A 179 -9.63 8.74 -5.35
CA GLU A 179 -9.22 9.16 -6.68
C GLU A 179 -8.76 10.63 -6.75
N GLN A 180 -9.29 11.49 -5.88
CA GLN A 180 -8.91 12.91 -5.81
C GLN A 180 -7.56 13.08 -5.11
N SER A 181 -7.34 12.40 -3.98
CA SER A 181 -6.06 12.49 -3.25
C SER A 181 -4.90 11.88 -4.03
N SER A 182 -5.15 10.81 -4.79
CA SER A 182 -4.13 10.18 -5.64
C SER A 182 -3.71 11.05 -6.83
N ARG A 183 -4.66 11.71 -7.50
CA ARG A 183 -4.33 12.68 -8.56
C ARG A 183 -3.49 13.83 -8.01
N GLN A 184 -3.88 14.41 -6.89
CA GLN A 184 -3.15 15.52 -6.26
C GLN A 184 -1.70 15.15 -5.89
N VAL A 185 -1.48 13.97 -5.30
CA VAL A 185 -0.11 13.50 -4.98
C VAL A 185 0.72 13.26 -6.24
N ALA A 186 0.14 12.68 -7.29
CA ALA A 186 0.86 12.43 -8.51
C ALA A 186 1.23 13.71 -9.26
N GLU A 187 0.34 14.71 -9.27
CA GLU A 187 0.62 16.05 -9.80
C GLU A 187 1.79 16.71 -9.06
N GLU A 188 1.82 16.62 -7.73
CA GLU A 188 2.94 17.14 -6.94
C GLU A 188 4.26 16.41 -7.21
N ASN A 189 4.23 15.09 -7.31
CA ASN A 189 5.43 14.28 -7.58
C ASN A 189 6.01 14.58 -8.97
N GLN A 190 5.14 14.77 -9.97
CA GLN A 190 5.54 15.20 -11.30
C GLN A 190 6.18 16.60 -11.26
N ARG A 191 5.62 17.54 -10.47
CA ARG A 191 6.20 18.88 -10.28
C ARG A 191 7.58 18.85 -9.64
N GLN A 192 7.77 18.07 -8.57
CA GLN A 192 9.08 17.94 -7.91
C GLN A 192 10.13 17.30 -8.84
N THR A 193 9.73 16.30 -9.63
CA THR A 193 10.62 15.64 -10.60
C THR A 193 11.04 16.61 -11.72
N ALA A 194 10.11 17.43 -12.23
CA ALA A 194 10.39 18.44 -13.23
C ALA A 194 11.32 19.56 -12.70
N GLN A 195 11.11 20.02 -11.47
CA GLN A 195 12.00 21.00 -10.83
C GLN A 195 13.41 20.44 -10.61
N THR A 196 13.52 19.19 -10.16
CA THR A 196 14.82 18.53 -9.95
C THR A 196 15.60 18.47 -11.27
N GLN A 197 14.99 18.01 -12.37
CA GLN A 197 15.65 17.94 -13.69
C GLN A 197 16.13 19.30 -14.20
N SER A 198 15.32 20.35 -13.98
CA SER A 198 15.65 21.73 -14.37
C SER A 198 16.90 22.25 -13.64
N GLN A 199 17.06 21.87 -12.37
CA GLN A 199 18.19 22.27 -11.53
C GLN A 199 19.49 21.53 -11.89
N VAL A 200 19.42 20.25 -12.30
CA VAL A 200 20.62 19.49 -12.71
C VAL A 200 21.19 20.02 -14.03
N GLN A 201 20.32 20.41 -14.97
CA GLN A 201 20.73 20.88 -16.29
C GLN A 201 21.36 22.29 -16.24
N THR A 202 20.91 23.15 -15.31
CA THR A 202 21.51 24.47 -15.09
C THR A 202 22.86 24.39 -14.37
N GLN A 203 23.07 23.44 -13.45
CA GLN A 203 24.37 23.21 -12.81
C GLN A 203 25.42 22.63 -13.76
N GLN A 204 25.02 21.77 -14.70
CA GLN A 204 25.91 21.26 -15.75
C GLN A 204 26.25 22.32 -16.81
N ALA A 205 25.32 23.23 -17.12
CA ALA A 205 25.56 24.34 -18.04
C ALA A 205 26.41 25.48 -17.42
N ALA A 206 26.45 25.59 -16.09
CA ALA A 206 27.24 26.59 -15.36
C ALA A 206 28.71 26.19 -15.12
N SER A 207 29.15 25.05 -15.66
CA SER A 207 30.57 24.65 -15.64
C SER A 207 31.28 24.82 -17.00
N PRO A 208 31.35 26.02 -17.63
CA PRO A 208 32.34 26.29 -18.66
C PRO A 208 33.60 26.94 -18.05
N ALA A 209 34.76 26.34 -18.33
CA ALA A 209 36.09 26.94 -18.37
C ALA A 209 36.79 27.38 -17.05
N MET A 210 37.69 26.52 -16.56
CA MET A 210 39.11 26.86 -16.35
C MET A 210 39.90 25.72 -17.01
N SER A 211 40.20 25.75 -18.31
CA SER A 211 41.35 26.42 -18.96
C SER A 211 42.67 26.34 -18.21
N MET A 212 43.56 25.56 -18.84
CA MET A 212 45.04 25.56 -18.86
C MET A 212 45.80 24.84 -17.76
#